data_AF-A0A147B8G9-F1
#
_entry.id   AF-A0A147B8G9-F1
#
_cell.length_a   1.000
_cell.length_b   1.000
_cell.length_c   1.000
_cell.angle_alpha   90.00
_cell.angle_beta   90.00
_cell.angle_gamma   90.00
#
_symmetry.space_group_name_H-M   'P 1'
#
loop_
_entity.id
_entity.type
_entity.pdbx_description
1 polymer ?
#
loop_
_entity_poly.entity_id
_entity_poly.type
_entity_poly.pdbx_seq_one_letter_code
_entity_poly.pdbx_strand_id
1 'polypeptide(L)'
;LDKSKRHYDKMFKEAEKAEEAYHKADEDLHLSRAEVEKAKQTKEQKNQICEDAKTDYANQLQKTNNLQREHYNEHMPRVFDQLQRMDERRSGCIQAYMKRSAEIHRQVIPIITKCLDGMVAAADSIDPKRDAETVIERYKSGYIPPEDFPFEDLSCMKNCETGSTTSSTAPSFRADTYRGTISGGKKKRSGLFGIFTSNKNNIEELKDDYSDLPPNQRRKKLVAEVDKIRAEINTVT
;
A
#
# COMPACT_ATOMS: atom_id res chain seq x y z
N LEU A 1 -11.44 6.11 -66.52
CA LEU A 1 -12.73 5.51 -66.90
C LEU A 1 -13.83 6.54 -67.16
N ASP A 2 -14.24 7.32 -66.16
CA ASP A 2 -15.39 8.23 -66.31
C ASP A 2 -15.25 9.24 -67.46
N LYS A 3 -14.03 9.74 -67.67
CA LYS A 3 -13.74 10.67 -68.78
C LYS A 3 -13.96 10.03 -70.16
N SER A 4 -13.49 8.80 -70.38
CA SER A 4 -13.66 8.11 -71.67
C SER A 4 -15.10 7.64 -71.88
N LYS A 5 -15.79 7.21 -70.82
CA LYS A 5 -17.23 6.91 -70.85
C LYS A 5 -18.06 8.13 -71.28
N ARG A 6 -17.86 9.27 -70.62
CA ARG A 6 -18.57 10.52 -70.97
C ARG A 6 -18.24 10.99 -72.39
N HIS A 7 -17.01 10.76 -72.85
CA HIS A 7 -16.62 11.10 -74.22
C HIS A 7 -17.34 10.22 -75.25
N TYR A 8 -17.37 8.90 -75.03
CA TYR A 8 -18.14 7.97 -75.85
C TYR A 8 -19.63 8.33 -75.89
N ASP A 9 -20.26 8.57 -74.74
CA ASP A 9 -21.67 8.98 -74.66
C ASP A 9 -21.96 10.25 -75.47
N LYS A 10 -21.02 11.19 -75.49
CA LYS A 10 -21.13 12.42 -76.30
C LYS A 10 -20.99 12.13 -77.79
N MET A 11 -19.97 11.37 -78.20
CA MET A 11 -19.73 11.06 -79.62
C MET A 11 -20.83 10.18 -80.21
N PHE A 12 -21.40 9.28 -79.41
CA PHE A 12 -22.56 8.47 -79.79
C PHE A 12 -23.76 9.34 -80.17
N LYS A 13 -24.11 10.31 -79.33
CA LYS A 13 -25.20 11.27 -79.63
C LYS A 13 -24.92 12.13 -80.86
N GLU A 14 -23.66 12.49 -81.11
CA GLU A 14 -23.27 13.23 -82.32
C GLU A 14 -23.38 12.38 -83.58
N ALA A 15 -23.08 11.08 -83.49
CA ALA A 15 -23.24 10.12 -84.57
C ALA A 15 -24.72 9.87 -84.90
N GLU A 16 -25.56 9.61 -83.89
CA GLU A 16 -27.02 9.46 -84.07
C GLU A 16 -27.63 10.69 -84.77
N LYS A 17 -27.26 11.89 -84.33
CA LYS A 17 -27.73 13.13 -84.96
C LYS A 17 -27.29 13.27 -86.42
N ALA A 18 -26.08 12.83 -86.76
CA ALA A 18 -25.58 12.87 -88.14
C ALA A 18 -26.26 11.81 -89.03
N GLU A 19 -26.62 10.66 -88.46
CA GLU A 19 -27.37 9.60 -89.14
C GLU A 19 -28.80 10.04 -89.46
N GLU A 20 -29.52 10.64 -88.50
CA GLU A 20 -30.84 11.24 -88.73
C GLU A 20 -30.79 12.35 -89.80
N ALA A 21 -29.77 13.21 -89.76
CA ALA A 21 -29.59 14.28 -90.74
C ALA A 21 -29.31 13.75 -92.15
N TYR A 22 -28.53 12.68 -92.28
CA TYR A 22 -28.32 12.00 -93.57
C TYR A 22 -29.61 11.38 -94.09
N HIS A 23 -30.35 10.63 -93.25
CA HIS A 23 -31.62 10.02 -93.64
C HIS A 23 -32.62 11.06 -94.17
N LYS A 24 -32.76 12.18 -93.44
CA LYS A 24 -33.61 13.29 -93.87
C LYS A 24 -33.15 13.91 -95.19
N ALA A 25 -31.85 14.02 -95.43
CA ALA A 25 -31.31 14.57 -96.67
C ALA A 25 -31.49 13.61 -97.86
N ASP A 26 -31.38 12.30 -97.64
CA ASP A 26 -31.52 11.26 -98.66
C ASP A 26 -32.98 11.15 -99.16
N GLU A 27 -33.96 11.42 -98.27
CA GLU A 27 -35.39 11.42 -98.58
C GLU A 27 -35.90 12.73 -99.22
N ASP A 28 -35.12 13.81 -99.18
CA ASP A 28 -35.54 15.12 -99.68
C ASP A 28 -35.25 15.28 -101.18
N LEU A 29 -36.32 15.19 -101.99
CA LEU A 29 -36.28 15.35 -103.44
C LEU A 29 -35.86 16.75 -103.91
N HIS A 30 -35.82 17.74 -103.01
CA HIS A 30 -35.43 19.11 -103.33
C HIS A 30 -33.93 19.38 -103.11
N LEU A 31 -33.19 18.46 -102.48
CA LEU A 31 -31.74 18.59 -102.29
C LEU A 31 -30.95 18.13 -103.51
N SER A 32 -29.82 18.79 -103.74
CA SER A 32 -28.89 18.36 -104.78
C SER A 32 -28.15 17.10 -104.35
N ARG A 33 -27.72 16.30 -105.35
CA ARG A 33 -26.90 15.10 -105.11
C ARG A 33 -25.59 15.40 -104.35
N ALA A 34 -25.04 16.61 -104.52
CA ALA A 34 -23.85 17.05 -103.80
C ALA A 34 -24.13 17.28 -102.30
N GLU A 35 -25.31 17.81 -101.95
CA GLU A 35 -25.71 18.04 -100.55
C GLU A 35 -25.98 16.72 -99.81
N VAL A 36 -26.62 15.75 -100.49
CA VAL A 36 -26.82 14.40 -99.94
C VAL A 36 -25.48 13.71 -99.70
N GLU A 37 -24.55 13.78 -100.65
CA GLU A 37 -23.22 13.17 -100.49
C GLU A 37 -22.42 13.85 -99.36
N LYS A 38 -22.56 15.17 -99.17
CA LYS A 38 -21.95 15.87 -98.03
C LYS A 38 -22.52 15.40 -96.69
N ALA A 39 -23.83 15.20 -96.60
CA ALA A 39 -24.46 14.64 -95.40
C ALA A 39 -23.96 13.22 -95.12
N LYS A 40 -23.81 12.39 -96.16
CA LYS A 40 -23.25 11.05 -96.08
C LYS A 40 -21.80 11.03 -95.58
N GLN A 41 -20.94 11.90 -96.10
CA GLN A 41 -19.56 12.03 -95.62
C GLN A 41 -19.50 12.47 -94.15
N THR A 42 -20.39 13.37 -93.74
CA THR A 42 -20.49 13.83 -92.34
C THR A 42 -20.93 12.70 -91.41
N LYS A 43 -21.93 11.90 -91.82
CA LYS A 43 -22.36 10.69 -91.10
C LYS A 43 -21.18 9.75 -90.91
N GLU A 44 -20.48 9.38 -91.99
CA GLU A 44 -19.38 8.42 -91.94
C GLU A 44 -18.25 8.91 -91.02
N GLN A 45 -17.91 10.20 -91.09
CA GLN A 45 -16.91 10.79 -90.21
C GLN A 45 -17.33 10.72 -88.73
N LYS A 46 -18.59 11.01 -88.40
CA LYS A 46 -19.08 10.95 -87.02
C LYS A 46 -19.15 9.53 -86.48
N ASN A 47 -19.50 8.55 -87.34
CA ASN A 47 -19.47 7.14 -87.00
C ASN A 47 -18.06 6.66 -86.68
N GLN A 48 -17.06 7.02 -87.49
CA GLN A 48 -15.67 6.65 -87.21
C GLN A 48 -15.19 7.20 -85.86
N ILE A 49 -15.46 8.49 -85.57
CA ILE A 49 -15.09 9.12 -84.30
C ILE A 49 -15.79 8.43 -83.12
N CYS A 50 -17.05 8.02 -83.28
CA CYS A 50 -17.79 7.28 -82.26
C CYS A 50 -17.17 5.91 -81.97
N GLU A 51 -16.81 5.14 -83.00
CA GLU A 51 -16.17 3.82 -82.83
C GLU A 51 -14.77 3.95 -82.20
N ASP A 52 -14.01 4.99 -82.53
CA ASP A 52 -12.74 5.29 -81.85
C ASP A 52 -12.96 5.58 -80.35
N ALA A 53 -13.96 6.41 -80.02
CA ALA A 53 -14.30 6.74 -78.64
C ALA A 53 -14.81 5.52 -77.84
N LYS A 54 -15.56 4.62 -78.50
CA LYS A 54 -16.02 3.34 -77.93
C LYS A 54 -14.86 2.42 -77.61
N THR A 55 -13.90 2.32 -78.53
CA THR A 55 -12.68 1.52 -78.36
C THR A 55 -11.85 2.05 -77.19
N ASP A 56 -11.66 3.37 -77.08
CA ASP A 56 -10.97 3.97 -75.92
C ASP A 56 -11.72 3.69 -74.61
N TYR A 57 -13.05 3.85 -74.60
CA TYR A 57 -13.85 3.52 -73.41
C TYR A 57 -13.70 2.05 -73.00
N ALA A 58 -13.80 1.11 -73.94
CA ALA A 58 -13.63 -0.32 -73.69
C ALA A 58 -12.25 -0.65 -73.11
N ASN A 59 -11.18 -0.07 -73.68
CA ASN A 59 -9.82 -0.24 -73.19
C ASN A 59 -9.64 0.29 -71.75
N GLN A 60 -10.17 1.49 -71.47
CA GLN A 60 -10.12 2.07 -70.13
C GLN A 60 -10.93 1.25 -69.12
N LEU A 61 -12.07 0.68 -69.54
CA LEU A 61 -12.91 -0.17 -68.69
C LEU A 61 -12.17 -1.45 -68.32
N GLN A 62 -11.58 -2.16 -69.29
CA GLN A 62 -10.81 -3.36 -69.03
C GLN A 62 -9.63 -3.08 -68.09
N LYS A 63 -8.87 -2.01 -68.36
CA LYS A 63 -7.76 -1.60 -67.50
C LYS A 63 -8.21 -1.28 -66.07
N THR A 64 -9.33 -0.57 -65.92
CA THR A 64 -9.88 -0.22 -64.59
C THR A 64 -10.31 -1.46 -63.82
N ASN A 65 -10.99 -2.40 -64.48
CA ASN A 65 -11.43 -3.64 -63.85
C ASN A 65 -10.24 -4.52 -63.41
N ASN A 66 -9.17 -4.57 -64.20
CA ASN A 66 -7.96 -5.29 -63.84
C ASN A 66 -7.30 -4.68 -62.59
N LEU A 67 -7.10 -3.36 -62.58
CA LEU A 67 -6.53 -2.65 -61.43
C LEU A 67 -7.40 -2.78 -60.18
N GLN A 68 -8.73 -2.74 -60.34
CA GLN A 68 -9.65 -2.95 -59.22
C GLN A 68 -9.50 -4.36 -58.64
N ARG A 69 -9.40 -5.38 -59.50
CA ARG A 69 -9.21 -6.76 -59.07
C ARG A 69 -7.89 -6.95 -58.35
N GLU A 70 -6.80 -6.40 -58.87
CA GLU A 70 -5.49 -6.41 -58.25
C GLU A 70 -5.49 -5.70 -56.89
N HIS A 71 -6.13 -4.53 -56.80
CA HIS A 71 -6.24 -3.79 -55.55
C HIS A 71 -6.93 -4.60 -54.45
N TYR A 72 -8.09 -5.19 -54.74
CA TYR A 72 -8.87 -5.89 -53.72
C TYR A 72 -8.41 -7.32 -53.43
N ASN A 73 -7.82 -8.01 -54.41
CA ASN A 73 -7.42 -9.41 -54.24
C ASN A 73 -5.94 -9.59 -53.92
N GLU A 74 -5.10 -8.58 -54.14
CA GLU A 74 -3.65 -8.68 -53.87
C GLU A 74 -3.17 -7.58 -52.91
N HIS A 75 -3.32 -6.31 -53.29
CA HIS A 75 -2.72 -5.21 -52.52
C HIS A 75 -3.36 -5.03 -51.14
N MET A 76 -4.70 -4.99 -51.06
CA MET A 76 -5.44 -4.84 -49.80
C MET A 76 -5.16 -6.00 -48.84
N PRO A 77 -5.31 -7.29 -49.24
CA PRO A 77 -4.96 -8.41 -48.37
C PRO A 77 -3.52 -8.35 -47.87
N ARG A 78 -2.57 -7.94 -48.71
CA ARG A 78 -1.15 -7.80 -48.32
C ARG A 78 -0.96 -6.73 -47.25
N VAL A 79 -1.61 -5.57 -47.35
CA VAL A 79 -1.57 -4.52 -46.32
C VAL A 79 -2.21 -5.01 -45.03
N PHE A 80 -3.34 -5.70 -45.12
CA PHE A 80 -4.03 -6.23 -43.94
C PHE A 80 -3.23 -7.33 -43.23
N ASP A 81 -2.58 -8.24 -43.96
CA ASP A 81 -1.67 -9.23 -43.39
C ASP A 81 -0.49 -8.56 -42.64
N GLN A 82 0.08 -7.49 -43.19
CA GLN A 82 1.13 -6.73 -42.51
C GLN A 82 0.64 -6.06 -41.22
N LEU A 83 -0.54 -5.44 -41.25
CA LEU A 83 -1.15 -4.82 -40.07
C LEU A 83 -1.50 -5.88 -39.02
N GLN A 84 -2.02 -7.02 -39.43
CA GLN A 84 -2.34 -8.13 -38.55
C GLN A 84 -1.08 -8.67 -37.86
N ARG A 85 0.00 -8.93 -38.59
CA ARG A 85 1.28 -9.39 -38.00
C ARG A 85 1.86 -8.38 -37.01
N MET A 86 1.73 -7.09 -37.31
CA MET A 86 2.14 -6.03 -36.39
C MET A 86 1.32 -6.09 -35.08
N ASP A 87 0.00 -6.25 -35.18
CA ASP A 87 -0.89 -6.33 -34.01
C ASP A 87 -0.66 -7.62 -33.20
N GLU A 88 -0.47 -8.76 -33.86
CA GLU A 88 -0.10 -10.03 -33.24
C GLU A 88 1.23 -9.91 -32.48
N ARG A 89 2.23 -9.26 -33.08
CA ARG A 89 3.50 -8.97 -32.39
C ARG A 89 3.29 -8.09 -31.16
N ARG A 90 2.49 -7.02 -31.27
CA ARG A 90 2.17 -6.15 -30.11
C ARG A 90 1.51 -6.95 -28.99
N SER A 91 0.53 -7.78 -29.33
CA SER A 91 -0.18 -8.64 -28.38
C SER A 91 0.76 -9.66 -27.72
N GLY A 92 1.70 -10.24 -28.49
CA GLY A 92 2.76 -11.10 -27.97
C GLY A 92 3.68 -10.38 -26.97
N CYS A 93 4.08 -9.13 -27.26
CA CYS A 93 4.87 -8.32 -26.34
C CYS A 93 4.14 -8.06 -25.01
N ILE A 94 2.84 -7.75 -25.07
CA ILE A 94 2.01 -7.53 -23.86
C ILE A 94 1.93 -8.82 -23.04
N GLN A 95 1.71 -9.97 -23.70
CA GLN A 95 1.68 -11.26 -23.01
C GLN A 95 3.02 -11.54 -22.31
N ALA A 96 4.15 -11.34 -23.00
CA ALA A 96 5.48 -11.54 -22.44
C ALA A 96 5.74 -10.61 -21.25
N TYR A 97 5.34 -9.34 -21.36
CA TYR A 97 5.44 -8.36 -20.28
C TYR A 97 4.65 -8.79 -19.04
N MET A 98 3.39 -9.19 -19.21
CA MET A 98 2.54 -9.63 -18.09
C MET A 98 3.13 -10.85 -17.37
N LYS A 99 3.59 -11.86 -18.14
CA LYS A 99 4.25 -13.04 -17.59
C LYS A 99 5.51 -12.65 -16.80
N ARG A 100 6.36 -11.82 -17.40
CA ARG A 100 7.62 -11.40 -16.78
C ARG A 100 7.39 -10.60 -15.50
N SER A 101 6.39 -9.73 -15.49
CA SER A 101 5.99 -8.98 -14.31
C SER A 101 5.58 -9.93 -13.17
N ALA A 102 4.69 -10.88 -13.45
CA ALA A 102 4.27 -11.88 -12.46
C ALA A 102 5.43 -12.74 -11.93
N GLU A 103 6.35 -13.16 -12.81
CA GLU A 103 7.57 -13.88 -12.42
C GLU A 103 8.45 -13.06 -11.46
N ILE A 104 8.67 -11.78 -11.77
CA ILE A 104 9.46 -10.89 -10.92
C ILE A 104 8.80 -10.75 -9.54
N HIS A 105 7.49 -10.53 -9.48
CA HIS A 105 6.77 -10.48 -8.21
C HIS A 105 6.90 -11.80 -7.42
N ARG A 106 6.78 -12.94 -8.10
CA ARG A 106 6.94 -14.26 -7.48
C ARG A 106 8.33 -14.48 -6.89
N GLN A 107 9.38 -13.91 -7.49
CA GLN A 107 10.76 -14.01 -6.98
C GLN A 107 10.97 -13.28 -5.65
N VAL A 108 10.15 -12.26 -5.34
CA VAL A 108 10.26 -11.51 -4.08
C VAL A 108 9.55 -12.23 -2.92
N ILE A 109 8.55 -13.08 -3.21
CA ILE A 109 7.77 -13.78 -2.18
C ILE A 109 8.64 -14.56 -1.17
N PRO A 110 9.66 -15.35 -1.56
CA PRO A 110 10.50 -16.07 -0.60
C PRO A 110 11.26 -15.13 0.34
N ILE A 111 11.64 -13.93 -0.12
CA ILE A 111 12.34 -12.94 0.71
C ILE A 111 11.38 -12.40 1.77
N ILE A 112 10.16 -12.01 1.35
CA ILE A 112 9.12 -11.56 2.27
C ILE A 112 8.82 -12.65 3.30
N THR A 113 8.64 -13.89 2.84
CA THR A 113 8.38 -15.05 3.70
C THR A 113 9.49 -15.21 4.74
N LYS A 114 10.76 -15.20 4.30
CA LYS A 114 11.92 -15.29 5.19
C LYS A 114 11.97 -14.15 6.22
N CYS A 115 11.62 -12.93 5.83
CA CYS A 115 11.55 -11.80 6.76
C CYS A 115 10.47 -12.03 7.83
N LEU A 116 9.29 -12.48 7.43
CA LEU A 116 8.19 -12.78 8.35
C LEU A 116 8.54 -13.93 9.30
N ASP A 117 9.13 -15.01 8.78
CA ASP A 117 9.60 -16.14 9.58
C ASP A 117 10.64 -15.68 10.62
N GLY A 118 11.53 -14.77 10.24
CA GLY A 118 12.50 -14.18 11.17
C GLY A 118 11.87 -13.35 12.28
N MET A 119 10.77 -12.65 12.01
CA MET A 119 10.01 -11.91 13.03
C MET A 119 9.35 -12.86 14.03
N VAL A 120 8.75 -13.95 13.54
CA VAL A 120 8.16 -14.99 14.39
C VAL A 120 9.23 -15.63 15.27
N ALA A 121 10.35 -16.06 14.68
CA ALA A 121 11.45 -16.66 15.43
C ALA A 121 12.04 -15.72 16.50
N ALA A 122 12.15 -14.41 16.21
CA ALA A 122 12.59 -13.42 17.19
C ALA A 122 11.58 -13.29 18.34
N ALA A 123 10.28 -13.26 18.05
CA ALA A 123 9.24 -13.22 19.08
C ALA A 123 9.27 -14.49 19.96
N ASP A 124 9.41 -15.66 19.35
CA ASP A 124 9.50 -16.95 20.06
C ASP A 124 10.78 -17.07 20.91
N SER A 125 11.82 -16.30 20.59
CA SER A 125 13.08 -16.29 21.36
C SER A 125 12.99 -15.51 22.68
N ILE A 126 11.92 -14.76 22.91
CA ILE A 126 11.70 -13.99 24.15
C ILE A 126 11.50 -14.98 25.30
N ASP A 127 12.36 -14.91 26.31
CA ASP A 127 12.31 -15.75 27.51
C ASP A 127 12.19 -14.86 28.76
N PRO A 128 10.97 -14.65 29.28
CA PRO A 128 10.74 -13.76 30.41
C PRO A 128 11.53 -14.14 31.67
N LYS A 129 11.81 -15.45 31.87
CA LYS A 129 12.55 -15.91 33.05
C LYS A 129 14.02 -15.57 32.91
N ARG A 130 14.62 -15.88 31.76
CA ARG A 130 16.02 -15.56 31.48
C ARG A 130 16.28 -14.05 31.48
N ASP A 131 15.34 -13.27 30.95
CA ASP A 131 15.44 -11.80 30.96
C ASP A 131 15.42 -11.26 32.40
N ALA A 132 14.53 -11.77 33.25
CA ALA A 132 14.46 -11.41 34.66
C ALA A 132 15.74 -11.84 35.43
N GLU A 133 16.24 -13.06 35.18
CA GLU A 133 17.50 -13.55 35.75
C GLU A 133 18.67 -12.65 35.38
N THR A 134 18.76 -12.21 34.12
CA THR A 134 19.81 -11.29 33.66
C THR A 134 19.79 -9.97 34.45
N VAL A 135 18.61 -9.45 34.77
CA VAL A 135 18.46 -8.25 35.61
C VAL A 135 18.91 -8.54 37.04
N ILE A 136 18.44 -9.64 37.64
CA ILE A 136 18.83 -10.03 39.01
C ILE A 136 20.34 -10.19 39.11
N GLU A 137 20.98 -10.90 38.18
CA GLU A 137 22.43 -11.10 38.19
C GLU A 137 23.22 -9.81 38.09
N ARG A 138 22.73 -8.86 37.28
CA ARG A 138 23.37 -7.55 37.09
C ARG A 138 23.24 -6.64 38.31
N TYR A 139 22.14 -6.74 39.05
CA TYR A 139 21.79 -5.78 40.11
C TYR A 139 21.71 -6.38 41.52
N LYS A 140 21.95 -7.70 41.69
CA LYS A 140 22.02 -8.31 43.02
C LYS A 140 23.03 -7.55 43.87
N SER A 141 22.59 -7.09 45.03
CA SER A 141 23.40 -6.26 45.93
C SER A 141 24.46 -7.05 46.69
N GLY A 142 24.32 -8.38 46.74
CA GLY A 142 25.13 -9.26 47.58
C GLY A 142 24.82 -9.11 49.07
N TYR A 143 23.89 -8.23 49.45
CA TYR A 143 23.43 -8.14 50.84
C TYR A 143 22.67 -9.40 51.20
N ILE A 144 23.07 -9.98 52.32
CA ILE A 144 22.35 -11.06 52.97
C ILE A 144 21.23 -10.40 53.78
N PRO A 145 20.01 -10.98 53.81
CA PRO A 145 18.98 -10.54 54.74
C PRO A 145 19.56 -10.45 56.16
N PRO A 146 19.27 -9.39 56.92
CA PRO A 146 19.78 -9.24 58.28
C PRO A 146 19.36 -10.43 59.14
N GLU A 147 20.24 -10.84 60.05
CA GLU A 147 19.91 -11.86 61.04
C GLU A 147 18.88 -11.33 62.05
N ASP A 148 18.22 -12.26 62.74
CA ASP A 148 17.29 -11.93 63.80
C ASP A 148 17.98 -11.12 64.90
N PHE A 149 17.26 -10.17 65.48
CA PHE A 149 17.79 -9.40 66.60
C PHE A 149 18.06 -10.33 67.79
N PRO A 150 19.28 -10.31 68.37
CA PRO A 150 19.58 -11.12 69.54
C PRO A 150 18.80 -10.61 70.76
N PHE A 151 18.51 -11.51 71.69
CA PHE A 151 17.99 -11.13 73.01
C PHE A 151 19.04 -10.37 73.81
N GLU A 152 18.73 -9.14 74.24
CA GLU A 152 19.59 -8.35 75.12
C GLU A 152 19.29 -8.65 76.59
N ASP A 153 20.16 -9.42 77.26
CA ASP A 153 20.03 -9.71 78.68
C ASP A 153 20.56 -8.57 79.56
N LEU A 154 19.64 -7.71 80.02
CA LEU A 154 19.94 -6.60 80.92
C LEU A 154 20.35 -7.03 82.34
N SER A 155 20.16 -8.30 82.73
CA SER A 155 20.54 -8.79 84.06
C SER A 155 22.06 -8.83 84.29
N CYS A 156 22.85 -8.71 83.22
CA CYS A 156 24.32 -8.70 83.25
C CYS A 156 24.95 -7.29 83.38
N MET A 157 24.15 -6.21 83.50
CA MET A 157 24.65 -4.82 83.52
C MET A 157 25.43 -4.37 84.77
N LYS A 158 25.64 -5.22 85.79
CA LYS A 158 26.34 -4.83 87.04
C LYS A 158 27.87 -4.98 87.06
N ASN A 159 28.49 -5.59 86.04
CA ASN A 159 29.92 -5.90 86.07
C ASN A 159 30.73 -5.28 84.90
N CYS A 160 30.51 -4.01 84.58
CA CYS A 160 31.40 -3.31 83.63
C CYS A 160 31.74 -1.90 84.07
N GLU A 161 32.33 -1.76 85.26
CA GLU A 161 33.25 -0.68 85.58
C GLU A 161 34.61 -1.32 85.92
N THR A 162 35.52 -1.36 84.94
CA THR A 162 36.99 -1.13 85.04
C THR A 162 37.64 -1.69 83.76
N GLY A 163 37.99 -0.81 82.80
CA GLY A 163 38.79 -1.20 81.62
C GLY A 163 38.56 -0.33 80.37
N SER A 164 39.03 0.91 80.42
CA SER A 164 38.88 1.99 79.44
C SER A 164 39.59 1.78 78.08
N THR A 165 38.88 2.17 76.99
CA THR A 165 39.35 2.91 75.76
C THR A 165 40.42 2.25 74.85
N THR A 166 40.31 2.10 73.53
CA THR A 166 39.74 2.86 72.38
C THR A 166 39.58 1.84 71.22
N SER A 167 38.72 1.92 70.22
CA SER A 167 38.32 3.08 69.42
C SER A 167 36.92 2.86 68.83
N SER A 168 36.10 3.89 69.01
CA SER A 168 34.91 4.18 68.24
C SER A 168 35.23 4.31 66.74
N THR A 169 34.66 3.43 65.92
CA THR A 169 34.22 3.81 64.58
C THR A 169 32.70 3.74 64.54
N ALA A 170 32.07 4.61 65.35
CA ALA A 170 30.78 5.15 64.92
C ALA A 170 31.05 5.81 63.56
N PRO A 171 30.42 5.37 62.45
CA PRO A 171 30.31 6.25 61.32
C PRO A 171 29.46 7.40 61.84
N SER A 172 30.12 8.54 62.05
CA SER A 172 29.47 9.83 62.04
C SER A 172 28.38 9.76 60.99
N PHE A 173 27.12 9.88 61.40
CA PHE A 173 26.03 10.25 60.52
C PHE A 173 26.42 11.61 59.95
N ARG A 174 27.25 11.60 58.91
CA ARG A 174 27.24 12.66 57.92
C ARG A 174 25.86 12.57 57.34
N ALA A 175 25.00 13.46 57.80
CA ALA A 175 23.90 13.96 57.01
C ALA A 175 24.49 14.69 55.78
N ASP A 176 25.18 13.96 54.90
CA ASP A 176 25.27 14.34 53.50
C ASP A 176 23.90 14.00 52.91
N THR A 177 22.95 14.85 53.29
CA THR A 177 21.77 15.07 52.48
C THR A 177 22.32 15.69 51.20
N TYR A 178 22.70 14.87 50.24
CA TYR A 178 22.89 15.32 48.86
C TYR A 178 21.49 15.71 48.36
N ARG A 179 21.08 16.91 48.75
CA ARG A 179 19.88 17.57 48.28
C ARG A 179 20.21 18.07 46.87
N GLY A 180 20.21 17.14 45.92
CA GLY A 180 20.18 17.42 44.49
C GLY A 180 18.81 17.96 44.08
N THR A 181 18.43 19.13 44.58
CA THR A 181 17.33 19.92 44.03
C THR A 181 17.71 21.40 44.11
N ILE A 182 18.26 21.88 43.00
CA ILE A 182 18.36 23.30 42.63
C ILE A 182 17.00 23.98 42.86
N SER A 183 16.93 24.85 43.86
CA SER A 183 15.84 25.79 44.05
C SER A 183 16.41 27.06 44.69
N GLY A 184 16.52 28.11 43.87
CA GLY A 184 16.66 29.46 44.35
C GLY A 184 15.33 29.99 44.89
N GLY A 185 15.41 30.93 45.83
CA GLY A 185 14.30 31.83 46.14
C GLY A 185 13.81 31.78 47.58
N LYS A 186 14.31 32.73 48.38
CA LYS A 186 13.81 33.10 49.71
C LYS A 186 12.33 33.50 49.68
N LYS A 187 11.59 33.21 50.77
CA LYS A 187 10.84 34.22 51.56
C LYS A 187 10.28 33.63 52.86
N LYS A 188 10.63 34.29 53.98
CA LYS A 188 10.01 34.16 55.32
C LYS A 188 8.82 35.13 55.45
N ARG A 189 7.75 34.68 56.12
CA ARG A 189 6.74 35.37 56.95
C ARG A 189 5.95 34.23 57.63
N SER A 190 5.41 34.26 58.84
CA SER A 190 5.46 35.05 60.09
C SER A 190 4.35 34.44 60.97
N GLY A 191 4.57 34.23 62.27
CA GLY A 191 3.54 34.07 63.34
C GLY A 191 2.70 32.78 63.31
N LEU A 192 2.72 31.84 64.26
CA LEU A 192 2.61 31.87 65.73
C LEU A 192 1.19 32.20 66.26
N PHE A 193 0.48 31.13 66.68
CA PHE A 193 -0.39 30.98 67.87
C PHE A 193 -1.77 30.35 67.64
N GLY A 194 -2.08 29.36 68.48
CA GLY A 194 -3.36 28.65 68.61
C GLY A 194 -3.28 27.30 67.90
N ILE A 195 -3.31 26.14 68.56
CA ILE A 195 -4.33 25.74 69.53
C ILE A 195 -3.79 24.54 70.32
N PHE A 196 -3.61 24.71 71.64
CA PHE A 196 -3.66 23.58 72.56
C PHE A 196 -5.07 22.99 72.48
N THR A 197 -5.21 21.83 71.83
CA THR A 197 -6.29 20.90 72.14
C THR A 197 -5.66 19.60 72.56
N SER A 198 -5.70 19.35 73.87
CA SER A 198 -5.53 18.04 74.45
C SER A 198 -6.56 17.11 73.84
N ASN A 199 -6.16 16.28 72.88
CA ASN A 199 -6.97 15.12 72.48
C ASN A 199 -6.20 13.85 72.83
N LYS A 200 -6.39 13.46 74.09
CA LYS A 200 -6.07 12.16 74.68
C LYS A 200 -6.91 11.08 73.98
N ASN A 201 -6.69 10.81 72.69
CA ASN A 201 -7.45 9.83 71.89
C ASN A 201 -6.61 9.24 70.73
N ASN A 202 -5.30 9.08 70.90
CA ASN A 202 -4.46 8.27 69.99
C ASN A 202 -3.82 7.11 70.78
N ILE A 203 -4.65 6.41 71.55
CA ILE A 203 -4.37 5.12 72.19
C ILE A 203 -5.50 4.18 71.75
N GLU A 204 -5.75 4.08 70.44
CA GLU A 204 -6.70 3.10 69.90
C GLU A 204 -5.98 2.04 69.07
N GLU A 205 -4.87 2.39 68.42
CA GLU A 205 -4.04 1.44 67.67
C GLU A 205 -3.20 0.51 68.57
N LEU A 206 -3.04 0.84 69.87
CA LEU A 206 -2.42 -0.06 70.86
C LEU A 206 -3.42 -1.04 71.51
N LYS A 207 -4.72 -0.94 71.20
CA LYS A 207 -5.77 -1.65 71.94
C LYS A 207 -6.07 -3.06 71.40
N ASP A 208 -5.55 -3.40 70.23
CA ASP A 208 -5.79 -4.68 69.56
C ASP A 208 -4.79 -5.78 69.91
N ASP A 209 -3.88 -5.54 70.87
CA ASP A 209 -2.97 -6.58 71.33
C ASP A 209 -3.62 -7.51 72.39
N TYR A 210 -4.88 -7.24 72.76
CA TYR A 210 -5.69 -8.05 73.71
C TYR A 210 -4.98 -8.33 75.05
N SER A 211 -4.05 -7.45 75.44
CA SER A 211 -3.17 -7.59 76.61
C SER A 211 -3.92 -7.58 77.95
N ASP A 212 -5.12 -7.00 77.98
CA ASP A 212 -6.02 -6.99 79.14
C ASP A 212 -6.78 -8.31 79.35
N LEU A 213 -6.73 -9.25 78.39
CA LEU A 213 -7.41 -10.54 78.48
C LEU A 213 -6.49 -11.62 79.07
N PRO A 214 -7.04 -12.60 79.82
CA PRO A 214 -6.28 -13.78 80.24
C PRO A 214 -5.58 -14.47 79.06
N PRO A 215 -4.38 -15.06 79.23
CA PRO A 215 -3.53 -15.52 78.13
C PRO A 215 -4.23 -16.41 77.09
N ASN A 216 -5.10 -17.31 77.53
CA ASN A 216 -5.86 -18.19 76.63
C ASN A 216 -6.93 -17.44 75.81
N GLN A 217 -7.54 -16.39 76.37
CA GLN A 217 -8.51 -15.56 75.66
C GLN A 217 -7.82 -14.65 74.65
N ARG A 218 -6.68 -14.06 75.04
CA ARG A 218 -5.79 -13.29 74.14
C ARG A 218 -5.34 -14.12 72.94
N ARG A 219 -4.83 -15.34 73.16
CA ARG A 219 -4.47 -16.27 72.07
C ARG A 219 -5.63 -16.53 71.12
N LYS A 220 -6.83 -16.82 71.64
CA LYS A 220 -8.01 -17.12 70.82
C LYS A 220 -8.41 -15.93 69.93
N LYS A 221 -8.34 -14.70 70.46
CA LYS A 221 -8.64 -13.48 69.72
C LYS A 221 -7.59 -13.18 68.63
N LEU A 222 -6.31 -13.29 68.97
CA LEU A 222 -5.21 -13.11 68.00
C LEU A 222 -5.26 -14.13 66.86
N VAL A 223 -5.52 -15.40 67.16
CA VAL A 223 -5.66 -16.45 66.12
C VAL A 223 -6.84 -16.13 65.18
N ALA A 224 -7.97 -15.70 65.72
CA ALA A 224 -9.13 -15.33 64.90
C ALA A 224 -8.81 -14.14 63.97
N GLU A 225 -8.03 -13.16 64.43
CA GLU A 225 -7.62 -12.02 63.59
C GLU A 225 -6.60 -12.45 62.52
N VAL A 226 -5.66 -13.34 62.85
CA VAL A 226 -4.74 -13.93 61.85
C VAL A 226 -5.52 -14.70 60.78
N ASP A 227 -6.52 -15.49 61.17
CA ASP A 227 -7.33 -16.25 60.23
C ASP A 227 -8.17 -15.33 59.34
N LYS A 228 -8.69 -14.23 59.90
CA LYS A 228 -9.39 -13.18 59.13
C LYS A 228 -8.47 -12.52 58.11
N ILE A 229 -7.28 -12.08 58.52
CA ILE A 229 -6.30 -11.46 57.62
C ILE A 229 -5.86 -12.44 56.53
N ARG A 230 -5.66 -13.72 56.87
CA ARG A 230 -5.36 -14.77 55.88
C ARG A 230 -6.50 -14.98 54.90
N ALA A 231 -7.75 -14.95 55.37
CA ALA A 231 -8.91 -15.04 54.50
C ALA A 231 -8.98 -13.84 53.54
N GLU A 232 -8.72 -12.62 54.04
CA GLU A 232 -8.67 -11.41 53.21
C GLU A 232 -7.54 -11.47 52.16
N ILE A 233 -6.33 -11.90 52.53
CA ILE A 233 -5.21 -12.09 51.59
C ILE A 233 -5.58 -13.07 50.47
N ASN A 234 -6.22 -14.19 50.81
CA ASN A 234 -6.62 -15.21 49.85
C ASN A 234 -7.76 -14.75 48.92
N THR A 235 -8.45 -13.65 49.22
CA THR A 235 -9.46 -13.07 48.32
C THR A 235 -8.88 -12.06 47.32
N VAL A 236 -7.64 -11.60 47.53
CA VAL A 236 -6.96 -10.58 46.70
C VAL A 236 -5.98 -11.22 45.70
N THR A 237 -5.62 -12.49 45.88
CA THR A 237 -4.75 -13.27 44.98
C THR A 237 -5.58 -14.09 44.01
#